data_AF-A0A7K0MXT4-F1
#
_entry.id   AF-A0A7K0MXT4-F1
#
_cell.length_a   1.000
_cell.length_b   1.000
_cell.length_c   1.000
_cell.angle_alpha   90.00
_cell.angle_beta   90.00
_cell.angle_gamma   90.00
#
_symmetry.space_group_name_H-M   'P 1'
#
loop_
_entity.id
_entity.type
_entity.pdbx_description
1 polymer ?
#
loop_
_entity_poly.entity_id
_entity_poly.type
_entity_poly.pdbx_seq_one_letter_code
_entity_poly.pdbx_strand_id
1 'polypeptide(L)'
;HRFGVPVTDESIRPSDSAVVMVRPERLHISIDRPTGDTAAVEATVEALVFQGPVLRASLRTDAGTELVAHIGPEDALPMLRPGDRLWASWDLDAACLLRSGDTAAETSPVS
;
A
#
# COMPACT_ATOMS: atom_id res chain seq x y z
N HIS A 1 4.12 -0.42 12.93
CA HIS A 1 2.91 0.43 12.90
C HIS A 1 1.71 -0.38 13.37
N ARG A 2 0.71 0.23 14.02
CA ARG A 2 -0.56 -0.42 14.42
C ARG A 2 -1.70 0.44 13.90
N PHE A 3 -2.64 -0.17 13.18
CA PHE A 3 -3.84 0.47 12.63
C PHE A 3 -4.99 -0.53 12.64
N GLY A 4 -6.23 -0.03 12.65
CA GLY A 4 -7.43 -0.86 12.55
C GLY A 4 -7.61 -1.37 11.12
N VAL A 5 -8.05 -2.60 10.96
CA VAL A 5 -8.44 -3.13 9.65
C VAL A 5 -9.75 -3.91 9.84
N PRO A 6 -10.77 -3.68 9.01
CA PRO A 6 -11.98 -4.50 9.03
C PRO A 6 -11.64 -5.97 8.81
N VAL A 7 -12.12 -6.82 9.71
CA VAL A 7 -12.03 -8.26 9.56
C VAL A 7 -13.23 -8.71 8.74
N THR A 8 -13.01 -8.98 7.45
CA THR A 8 -14.06 -9.52 6.57
C THR A 8 -14.14 -11.04 6.59
N ASP A 9 -13.06 -11.71 7.02
CA ASP A 9 -13.02 -13.15 7.28
C ASP A 9 -13.12 -13.41 8.79
N GLU A 10 -14.30 -13.82 9.24
CA GLU A 10 -14.60 -14.13 10.64
C GLU A 10 -13.79 -15.33 11.19
N SER A 11 -13.00 -16.03 10.37
CA SER A 11 -12.12 -17.09 10.84
C SER A 11 -10.77 -16.57 11.34
N ILE A 12 -10.40 -15.31 11.07
CA ILE A 12 -9.16 -14.69 11.56
C ILE A 12 -9.30 -14.38 13.05
N ARG A 13 -8.29 -14.73 13.85
CA ARG A 13 -8.27 -14.50 15.30
C ARG A 13 -7.16 -13.52 15.70
N PRO A 14 -7.32 -12.80 16.84
CA PRO A 14 -6.20 -12.06 17.41
C PRO A 14 -4.98 -12.97 17.61
N SER A 15 -3.80 -12.50 17.22
CA SER A 15 -2.53 -13.26 17.19
C SER A 15 -2.32 -14.21 16.00
N ASP A 16 -3.28 -14.35 15.08
CA ASP A 16 -3.02 -15.02 13.79
C ASP A 16 -2.07 -14.17 12.94
N SER A 17 -1.17 -14.83 12.21
CA SER A 17 -0.46 -14.19 11.10
C SER A 17 -1.44 -13.89 9.98
N ALA A 18 -1.51 -12.62 9.58
CA ALA A 18 -2.38 -12.14 8.52
C ALA A 18 -1.62 -11.18 7.60
N VAL A 19 -2.12 -11.06 6.37
CA VAL A 19 -1.66 -10.09 5.38
C VAL A 19 -2.72 -9.01 5.25
N VAL A 20 -2.29 -7.76 5.32
CA VAL A 20 -3.16 -6.62 4.99
C VAL A 20 -2.97 -6.31 3.52
N MET A 21 -4.06 -6.37 2.77
CA MET A 21 -4.11 -6.02 1.37
C MET A 21 -4.83 -4.68 1.20
N VAL A 22 -4.18 -3.75 0.51
CA VAL A 22 -4.76 -2.48 0.08
C VAL A 22 -4.59 -2.42 -1.42
N ARG A 23 -5.66 -2.05 -2.14
CA ARG A 23 -5.57 -1.89 -3.59
C ARG A 23 -4.66 -0.70 -3.92
N PRO A 24 -3.80 -0.78 -4.96
CA PRO A 24 -2.89 0.29 -5.32
C PRO A 24 -3.56 1.65 -5.53
N GLU A 25 -4.75 1.68 -6.12
CA GLU A 25 -5.55 2.88 -6.37
C GLU A 25 -6.26 3.43 -5.12
N ARG A 26 -6.23 2.71 -4.00
CA ARG A 26 -6.75 3.16 -2.70
C ARG A 26 -5.65 3.75 -1.82
N LEU A 27 -4.38 3.72 -2.26
CA LEU A 27 -3.28 4.35 -1.54
C LEU A 27 -3.21 5.84 -1.92
N HIS A 28 -3.32 6.70 -0.93
CA HIS A 28 -3.02 8.11 -1.06
C HIS A 28 -1.56 8.37 -0.69
N ILE A 29 -0.88 9.13 -1.55
CA ILE A 29 0.53 9.49 -1.40
C ILE A 29 0.63 10.95 -1.01
N SER A 30 1.41 11.24 0.04
CA SER A 30 1.64 12.60 0.52
C SER A 30 3.08 12.81 0.97
N ILE A 31 3.58 14.04 0.88
CA ILE A 31 4.90 14.42 1.41
C ILE A 31 4.83 14.53 2.93
N ASP A 32 3.83 15.26 3.42
CA ASP A 32 3.58 15.39 4.84
C ASP A 32 2.83 14.18 5.38
N ARG A 33 3.06 13.88 6.65
CA ARG A 33 2.35 12.80 7.32
C ARG A 33 0.85 13.10 7.35
N PRO A 34 -0.01 12.19 6.86
CA PRO A 34 -1.45 12.40 6.90
C PRO A 34 -1.94 12.48 8.35
N THR A 35 -2.99 13.28 8.54
CA THR A 35 -3.66 13.47 9.82
C THR A 35 -5.08 12.90 9.76
N GLY A 36 -5.62 12.46 10.89
CA GLY A 36 -6.96 11.86 10.96
C GLY A 36 -6.94 10.35 11.13
N ASP A 37 -8.07 9.71 10.84
CA ASP A 37 -8.30 8.27 11.06
C ASP A 37 -7.94 7.43 9.82
N THR A 38 -6.67 7.54 9.41
CA THR A 38 -6.11 6.79 8.29
C THR A 38 -4.94 5.93 8.78
N ALA A 39 -4.75 4.78 8.17
CA ALA A 39 -3.50 4.05 8.31
C ALA A 39 -2.44 4.71 7.43
N ALA A 40 -1.21 4.81 7.93
CA ALA A 40 -0.12 5.42 7.19
C ALA A 40 1.23 4.78 7.52
N VAL A 41 2.05 4.63 6.50
CA VAL A 41 3.43 4.13 6.58
C VAL A 41 4.34 5.02 5.76
N GLU A 42 5.56 5.26 6.27
CA GLU A 42 6.60 5.93 5.49
C GLU A 42 7.22 4.93 4.52
N ALA A 43 7.51 5.37 3.30
CA ALA A 43 8.14 4.57 2.28
C ALA A 43 9.07 5.43 1.40
N THR A 44 10.03 4.75 0.77
CA THR A 44 10.95 5.33 -0.21
C THR A 44 10.53 4.92 -1.62
N VAL A 45 10.54 5.85 -2.56
CA VAL A 45 10.29 5.57 -3.98
C VAL A 45 11.46 4.77 -4.55
N GLU A 46 11.19 3.61 -5.13
CA GLU A 46 12.20 2.81 -5.83
C GLU A 46 12.14 3.01 -7.33
N ALA A 47 10.93 3.02 -7.88
CA ALA A 47 10.71 3.17 -9.30
C ALA A 47 9.37 3.84 -9.60
N LEU A 48 9.32 4.49 -10.75
CA LEU A 48 8.20 5.25 -11.25
C LEU A 48 7.95 4.85 -12.70
N VAL A 49 6.74 4.40 -13.01
CA VAL A 49 6.35 4.00 -14.37
C VAL A 49 5.11 4.79 -14.79
N PHE A 50 5.23 5.54 -15.88
CA PHE A 50 4.10 6.27 -16.46
C PHE A 50 3.26 5.33 -17.33
N GLN A 51 1.96 5.25 -17.06
CA GLN A 51 1.01 4.39 -17.77
C GLN A 51 -0.18 5.21 -18.30
N GLY A 52 0.12 6.29 -19.03
CA GLY A 52 -0.89 7.26 -19.48
C GLY A 52 -1.15 8.32 -18.40
N PRO A 53 -2.40 8.51 -17.94
CA PRO A 53 -2.70 9.51 -16.91
C PRO A 53 -2.30 9.07 -15.49
N VAL A 54 -1.94 7.80 -15.30
CA VAL A 54 -1.58 7.23 -14.00
C VAL A 54 -0.07 7.01 -13.92
N LEU A 55 0.52 7.40 -12.81
CA LEU A 55 1.89 7.07 -12.42
C LEU A 55 1.86 5.91 -11.44
N ARG A 56 2.44 4.77 -11.82
CA ARG A 56 2.63 3.62 -10.92
C ARG A 56 3.95 3.77 -10.17
N ALA A 57 3.87 3.94 -8.86
CA ALA A 57 5.03 4.03 -7.98
C ALA A 57 5.26 2.69 -7.29
N SER A 58 6.47 2.14 -7.44
CA SER A 58 6.98 1.06 -6.59
C SER A 58 7.70 1.69 -5.41
N LEU A 59 7.29 1.33 -4.20
CA LEU A 59 7.76 1.90 -2.94
C LEU A 59 8.27 0.81 -2.00
N ARG A 60 9.20 1.18 -1.12
CA ARG A 60 9.72 0.30 -0.08
C ARG A 60 9.60 0.95 1.28
N THR A 61 8.96 0.26 2.22
CA THR A 61 8.95 0.68 3.64
C THR A 61 10.30 0.38 4.29
N ASP A 62 10.60 1.05 5.41
CA ASP A 62 11.82 0.76 6.20
C ASP A 62 11.86 -0.68 6.76
N ALA A 63 10.70 -1.34 6.85
CA ALA A 63 10.60 -2.75 7.21
C ALA A 63 10.88 -3.72 6.03
N GLY A 64 11.16 -3.19 4.83
CA GLY A 64 11.45 -3.96 3.63
C GLY A 64 10.22 -4.42 2.84
N THR A 65 9.00 -4.10 3.28
CA THR A 65 7.77 -4.40 2.55
C THR A 65 7.66 -3.54 1.30
N GLU A 66 7.40 -4.18 0.15
CA GLU A 66 7.09 -3.51 -1.11
C GLU A 66 5.62 -3.05 -1.14
N LEU A 67 5.39 -1.84 -1.62
CA LEU A 67 4.07 -1.29 -1.89
C LEU A 67 4.02 -0.81 -3.34
N VAL A 68 2.82 -0.87 -3.92
CA VAL A 68 2.55 -0.31 -5.25
C VAL A 68 1.41 0.68 -5.11
N ALA A 69 1.63 1.92 -5.51
CA ALA A 69 0.59 2.96 -5.52
C ALA A 69 0.30 3.43 -6.94
N HIS A 70 -0.96 3.76 -7.20
CA HIS A 70 -1.36 4.47 -8.41
C HIS A 70 -1.60 5.93 -8.06
N ILE A 71 -0.83 6.81 -8.69
CA ILE A 71 -0.89 8.26 -8.47
C ILE A 71 -1.54 8.88 -9.70
N GLY A 72 -2.65 9.58 -9.48
CA GLY A 72 -3.39 10.33 -10.49
C GLY A 72 -2.92 11.79 -10.60
N PRO A 73 -3.39 12.52 -11.61
CA PRO A 73 -3.09 13.95 -11.77
C PRO A 73 -3.66 14.82 -10.64
N GLU A 74 -4.72 14.36 -9.98
CA GLU A 74 -5.36 15.03 -8.85
C GLU A 74 -4.56 14.99 -7.53
N ASP A 75 -3.59 14.08 -7.39
CA ASP A 75 -2.83 13.90 -6.13
C ASP A 75 -1.88 15.08 -5.80
N ALA A 76 -1.76 16.07 -6.70
CA ALA A 76 -1.06 17.33 -6.50
C ALA A 76 0.37 17.20 -5.90
N LEU A 77 1.09 16.16 -6.30
CA LEU A 77 2.44 15.89 -5.82
C LEU A 77 3.51 16.70 -6.57
N PRO A 78 4.63 17.03 -5.90
CA PRO A 78 5.83 17.44 -6.64
C PRO A 78 6.30 16.30 -7.55
N MET A 79 7.19 16.62 -8.49
CA MET A 79 7.78 15.60 -9.35
C MET A 79 8.65 14.64 -8.52
N LEU A 80 8.12 13.44 -8.29
CA LEU A 80 8.78 12.38 -7.54
C LEU A 80 9.97 11.78 -8.31
N ARG A 81 10.94 11.28 -7.55
CA ARG A 81 12.13 10.58 -8.05
C ARG A 81 12.43 9.35 -7.19
N PRO A 82 13.09 8.33 -7.75
CA PRO A 82 13.70 7.28 -6.94
C PRO A 82 14.58 7.86 -5.84
N GLY A 83 14.42 7.36 -4.62
CA GLY A 83 15.07 7.85 -3.40
C GLY A 83 14.26 8.84 -2.58
N ASP A 84 13.18 9.42 -3.13
CA ASP A 84 12.31 10.31 -2.37
C ASP A 84 11.57 9.54 -1.27
N ARG A 85 11.43 10.18 -0.10
CA ARG A 85 10.65 9.66 1.04
C ARG A 85 9.28 10.33 1.10
N LEU A 86 8.26 9.53 1.36
CA LEU A 86 6.87 9.95 1.36
C LEU A 86 6.03 9.06 2.28
N TRP A 87 4.79 9.47 2.50
CA TRP A 87 3.80 8.68 3.22
C TRP A 87 2.85 8.00 2.23
N ALA A 88 2.66 6.70 2.42
CA ALA A 88 1.58 5.94 1.80
C ALA A 88 0.50 5.72 2.86
N SER A 89 -0.74 6.06 2.52
CA SER A 89 -1.86 6.02 3.46
C SER A 89 -3.15 5.54 2.82
N TRP A 90 -4.07 5.08 3.65
CA TRP A 90 -5.38 4.60 3.21
C TRP A 90 -6.40 4.75 4.34
N ASP A 91 -7.66 4.91 3.94
CA ASP A 91 -8.79 4.79 4.85
C ASP A 91 -8.87 3.37 5.38
N LEU A 92 -9.20 3.20 6.66
CA LEU A 92 -9.17 1.88 7.30
C LEU A 92 -10.11 0.88 6.59
N ASP A 93 -11.21 1.35 6.02
CA ASP A 93 -12.19 0.54 5.28
C ASP A 93 -11.74 0.12 3.86
N ALA A 94 -10.63 0.68 3.37
CA ALA A 94 -10.03 0.31 2.10
C ALA A 94 -9.11 -0.91 2.19
N ALA A 95 -8.79 -1.35 3.41
CA ALA A 95 -7.96 -2.51 3.66
C ALA A 95 -8.79 -3.79 3.85
N CYS A 96 -8.27 -4.89 3.32
CA CYS A 96 -8.77 -6.24 3.54
C CYS A 96 -7.72 -7.07 4.30
N LEU A 97 -8.17 -7.85 5.28
CA LEU A 97 -7.33 -8.83 5.97
C LEU A 97 -7.48 -10.20 5.30
N LEU A 98 -6.35 -10.78 4.93
CA LEU A 98 -6.25 -12.15 4.44
C LEU A 98 -5.46 -12.99 5.44
N ARG A 99 -5.80 -14.26 5.60
CA ARG A 99 -4.95 -15.18 6.35
C ARG A 99 -3.66 -15.40 5.56
N SER A 100 -2.52 -15.48 6.24
CA SER A 100 -1.23 -15.68 5.56
C SER A 100 -1.14 -16.96 4.70
N GLY A 101 -2.01 -17.95 4.92
CA GLY A 101 -2.11 -19.16 4.09
C GLY A 101 -2.81 -18.93 2.74
N ASP A 102 -3.62 -17.88 2.60
CA ASP A 102 -4.43 -17.64 1.40
C ASP A 102 -3.69 -16.81 0.34
N THR A 103 -2.57 -16.18 0.72
CA THR A 103 -1.74 -15.38 -0.19
C THR A 103 -0.88 -16.25 -1.13
N ALA A 104 -0.91 -17.58 -0.99
CA ALA A 104 -0.13 -18.53 -1.79
C ALA A 104 -0.70 -18.81 -3.20
N ALA A 105 -1.55 -17.93 -3.75
CA ALA A 105 -2.10 -18.08 -5.09
C ALA A 105 -1.43 -17.11 -6.08
N GLU A 106 -1.00 -17.68 -7.21
CA GLU A 106 -0.39 -17.05 -8.40
C GLU A 106 1.10 -16.70 -8.33
N THR A 107 1.93 -17.74 -8.33
CA THR A 107 3.09 -17.74 -9.24
C THR A 107 3.05 -19.03 -10.05
N SER A 108 2.17 -19.08 -11.05
CA SER A 108 2.26 -20.10 -12.10
C SER A 108 3.40 -19.69 -13.04
N PRO A 109 4.48 -20.47 -13.18
CA PRO A 109 5.44 -20.22 -14.25
C PRO A 109 4.76 -20.52 -15.59
N VAL A 110 4.74 -19.54 -16.49
CA VAL A 110 4.49 -19.78 -17.92
C VAL A 110 5.53 -20.79 -18.39
N SER A 111 5.05 -21.92 -18.93
CA SER A 111 5.85 -22.94 -19.60
C SER A 111 6.30 -22.49 -20.98
#